data_AF-A0A1Z9HAD1-F1
#
_entry.id   AF-A0A1Z9HAD1-F1
#
_cell.length_a   1.000
_cell.length_b   1.000
_cell.length_c   1.000
_cell.angle_alpha   90.00
_cell.angle_beta   90.00
_cell.angle_gamma   90.00
#
_symmetry.space_group_name_H-M   'P 1'
#
loop_
_entity.id
_entity.type
_entity.pdbx_description
1 polymer ?
#
loop_
_entity_poly.entity_id
_entity_poly.type
_entity_poly.pdbx_seq_one_letter_code
_entity_poly.pdbx_strand_id
1 'polypeptide(L)'
;MDLSLSISTSGMIAQRRRLEVASQNLAHQFTLLDAEGNYAPYERREIVFEPNEKGGVRAAEVRVSETPLRMKFDPTHAFANADGYV
;
A
#
# COMPACT_ATOMS: atom_id res chain seq x y z
N MET A 1 31.74 -3.64 13.48
CA MET A 1 30.64 -2.75 13.10
C MET A 1 29.63 -2.76 14.23
N ASP A 2 29.30 -1.58 14.78
CA ASP A 2 28.50 -1.44 16.00
C ASP A 2 27.04 -1.89 15.81
N LEU A 3 26.55 -2.71 16.73
CA LEU A 3 25.17 -3.23 16.75
C LEU A 3 24.13 -2.10 16.75
N SER A 4 24.36 -1.03 17.53
CA SER A 4 23.47 0.15 17.60
C SER A 4 23.31 0.86 16.25
N LEU A 5 24.42 1.01 15.51
CA LEU A 5 24.40 1.58 14.17
C LEU A 5 23.59 0.69 13.22
N SER A 6 23.79 -0.63 13.28
CA SER A 6 23.06 -1.57 12.43
C SER A 6 21.55 -1.57 12.68
N ILE A 7 21.12 -1.44 13.94
CA ILE A 7 19.70 -1.32 14.31
C ILE A 7 19.13 -0.03 13.73
N SER A 8 19.82 1.09 13.92
CA SER A 8 19.40 2.40 13.39
C SER A 8 19.28 2.38 11.86
N THR A 9 20.26 1.80 11.16
CA THR A 9 20.23 1.64 9.70
C THR A 9 19.07 0.77 9.26
N SER A 10 18.81 -0.35 9.94
CA SER A 10 17.68 -1.24 9.62
C SER A 10 16.32 -0.53 9.79
N GLY A 11 16.17 0.28 10.85
CA GLY A 11 14.99 1.10 11.08
C GLY A 11 14.78 2.14 9.99
N MET A 12 15.85 2.81 9.56
CA MET A 12 15.79 3.81 8.49
C MET A 12 15.40 3.18 7.14
N ILE A 13 15.94 2.00 6.82
CA ILE A 13 15.57 1.25 5.61
C ILE A 13 14.09 0.83 5.66
N ALA A 14 13.62 0.35 6.81
CA ALA A 14 12.22 -0.01 7.01
C ALA A 14 11.29 1.20 6.82
N GLN A 15 11.63 2.36 7.40
CA GLN A 15 10.84 3.57 7.23
C GLN A 15 10.86 4.11 5.80
N ARG A 16 12.00 4.06 5.10
CA ARG A 16 12.07 4.39 3.67
C ARG A 16 11.09 3.51 2.88
N ARG A 17 11.09 2.21 3.14
CA ARG A 17 10.19 1.28 2.45
C ARG A 17 8.71 1.54 2.77
N ARG A 18 8.39 1.91 4.02
CA ARG A 18 7.03 2.35 4.39
C ARG A 18 6.60 3.59 3.61
N LEU A 19 7.50 4.58 3.46
CA LEU A 19 7.21 5.78 2.68
C LEU A 19 6.99 5.45 1.20
N GLU A 20 7.79 4.57 0.61
CA GLU A 20 7.57 4.10 -0.77
C GLU A 20 6.19 3.49 -0.96
N VAL A 21 5.74 2.62 -0.04
CA VAL A 21 4.40 2.01 -0.09
C VAL A 21 3.30 3.06 0.09
N ALA A 22 3.48 4.00 1.02
CA ALA A 22 2.53 5.10 1.23
C ALA A 22 2.42 6.00 0.00
N SER A 23 3.55 6.32 -0.65
CA SER A 23 3.59 7.09 -1.89
C SER A 23 2.89 6.37 -3.04
N GLN A 24 3.08 5.05 -3.19
CA GLN A 24 2.35 4.25 -4.18
C GLN A 24 0.84 4.29 -3.94
N ASN A 25 0.41 4.10 -2.69
CA ASN A 25 -0.99 4.16 -2.34
C ASN A 25 -1.60 5.52 -2.66
N LEU A 26 -0.90 6.62 -2.39
CA LEU A 26 -1.36 7.97 -2.71
C LEU A 26 -1.44 8.21 -4.23
N ALA A 27 -0.44 7.75 -4.97
CA ALA A 27 -0.38 7.92 -6.43
C ALA A 27 -1.50 7.16 -7.15
N HIS A 28 -1.88 5.99 -6.64
CA HIS A 28 -2.85 5.10 -7.29
C HIS A 28 -4.24 5.10 -6.65
N GLN A 29 -4.50 5.90 -5.59
CA GLN A 29 -5.78 5.87 -4.85
C GLN A 29 -7.03 6.14 -5.69
N PHE A 30 -6.89 6.73 -6.88
CA PHE A 30 -7.98 7.03 -7.81
C PHE A 30 -7.92 6.22 -9.12
N THR A 31 -7.03 5.23 -9.20
CA THR A 31 -6.94 4.35 -10.37
C THR A 31 -8.09 3.34 -10.32
N LEU A 32 -8.95 3.37 -11.35
CA LEU A 32 -10.10 2.49 -11.48
C LEU A 32 -9.94 1.43 -12.59
N LEU A 33 -8.94 1.61 -13.45
CA LEU A 33 -8.73 0.80 -14.65
C LEU A 33 -7.36 0.15 -14.65
N ASP A 34 -7.29 -1.08 -15.16
CA ASP A 34 -6.03 -1.75 -15.48
C ASP A 34 -5.41 -1.20 -16.79
N ALA A 35 -4.29 -1.78 -17.22
CA ALA A 35 -3.59 -1.35 -18.43
C ALA A 35 -4.38 -1.66 -19.71
N GLU A 36 -5.30 -2.62 -19.64
CA GLU A 36 -6.17 -3.08 -20.72
C GLU A 36 -7.50 -2.30 -20.77
N GLY A 37 -7.79 -1.50 -19.75
CA GLY A 37 -9.00 -0.67 -19.65
C GLY A 37 -10.19 -1.34 -18.94
N ASN A 38 -9.99 -2.48 -18.28
CA ASN A 38 -11.02 -3.14 -17.48
C ASN A 38 -11.15 -2.50 -16.10
N TYR A 39 -12.34 -2.55 -15.51
CA TYR A 39 -12.59 -2.07 -14.15
C TYR A 39 -11.84 -2.93 -13.13
N ALA A 40 -10.76 -2.36 -12.59
CA ALA A 40 -9.89 -2.96 -11.59
C ALA A 40 -9.38 -1.85 -10.65
N PRO A 41 -10.20 -1.41 -9.68
CA PRO A 41 -9.81 -0.39 -8.72
C PRO A 41 -8.55 -0.75 -7.94
N TYR A 42 -7.69 0.24 -7.72
CA TYR A 42 -6.46 0.03 -6.97
C TYR A 42 -6.75 -0.37 -5.52
N GLU A 43 -6.18 -1.50 -5.12
CA GLU A 43 -6.24 -1.97 -3.74
C GLU A 43 -5.03 -1.47 -2.94
N ARG A 44 -5.30 -0.91 -1.75
CA ARG A 44 -4.26 -0.37 -0.87
C ARG A 44 -3.27 -1.46 -0.49
N ARG A 45 -1.98 -1.15 -0.53
CA ARG A 45 -0.91 -2.05 -0.09
C ARG A 45 -0.46 -1.74 1.34
N GLU A 46 -0.14 -2.77 2.09
CA GLU A 46 0.33 -2.70 3.47
C GLU A 46 1.66 -3.42 3.61
N ILE A 47 2.56 -2.84 4.40
CA ILE A 47 3.88 -3.42 4.67
C ILE A 47 3.88 -4.13 6.02
N VAL A 48 4.35 -5.37 6.02
CA VAL A 48 4.54 -6.18 7.22
C VAL A 48 6.02 -6.12 7.59
N PHE A 49 6.28 -5.76 8.84
CA PHE A 49 7.63 -5.74 9.40
C PHE A 49 7.80 -6.87 10.39
N GLU A 50 9.02 -7.39 10.47
CA GLU A 50 9.39 -8.39 11.46
C GLU A 50 10.76 -8.08 12.08
N PRO A 51 11.02 -8.57 13.30
CA PRO A 51 12.33 -8.48 13.92
C PRO A 51 13.39 -9.22 13.09
N ASN A 52 14.62 -8.69 13.07
CA ASN A 52 15.78 -9.45 12.60
C ASN A 52 16.56 -10.05 13.78
N GLU A 53 17.42 -11.03 13.50
CA GLU A 53 18.21 -11.77 14.51
C GLU A 53 19.11 -10.90 15.40
N LYS A 54 19.37 -9.65 14.99
CA LYS A 54 20.27 -8.69 15.67
C LYS A 54 19.50 -7.57 16.39
N GLY A 55 18.20 -7.76 16.63
CA GLY A 55 17.35 -6.79 17.32
C GLY A 55 16.95 -5.56 16.48
N GLY A 56 17.22 -5.60 15.17
CA GLY A 56 16.71 -4.62 14.20
C GLY A 56 15.39 -5.06 13.58
N VAL A 57 15.00 -4.39 12.50
CA VAL A 57 13.74 -4.66 11.77
C VAL A 57 14.01 -4.88 10.29
N ARG A 58 13.20 -5.72 9.65
CA ARG A 58 13.16 -5.84 8.19
C ARG A 58 11.72 -5.89 7.68
N ALA A 59 11.53 -5.51 6.42
CA ALA A 59 10.25 -5.72 5.74
C ALA A 59 10.13 -7.20 5.36
N ALA A 60 9.11 -7.88 5.88
CA ALA A 60 8.79 -9.26 5.56
C ALA A 60 8.06 -9.35 4.22
N GLU A 61 7.04 -8.50 4.04
CA GLU A 61 6.14 -8.56 2.89
C GLU A 61 5.47 -7.19 2.64
N VAL A 62 5.10 -6.94 1.38
CA VAL A 62 4.08 -5.95 1.04
C VAL A 62 2.90 -6.70 0.47
N ARG A 63 1.76 -6.65 1.16
CA ARG A 63 0.54 -7.38 0.80
C ARG A 63 -0.59 -6.41 0.46
N VAL A 64 -1.60 -6.91 -0.23
CA VAL A 64 -2.85 -6.17 -0.44
C VAL A 64 -3.61 -6.11 0.88
N SER A 65 -4.20 -4.96 1.19
CA SER A 65 -5.03 -4.77 2.37
C SER A 65 -6.34 -5.53 2.23
N GLU A 66 -6.75 -6.21 3.29
CA GLU A 66 -8.07 -6.85 3.39
C GLU A 66 -9.20 -5.83 3.62
N THR A 67 -8.87 -4.54 3.73
CA THR A 67 -9.89 -3.49 3.91
C THR A 67 -10.74 -3.38 2.64
N PRO A 68 -12.08 -3.44 2.76
CA PRO A 68 -12.96 -3.24 1.60
C PRO A 68 -12.67 -1.92 0.88
N LEU A 69 -12.87 -1.92 -0.44
CA LEU A 69 -12.82 -0.71 -1.24
C LEU A 69 -13.79 0.34 -0.70
N ARG A 70 -13.36 1.60 -0.72
CA ARG A 70 -14.21 2.71 -0.32
C ARG A 70 -15.12 3.07 -1.48
N MET A 71 -16.39 2.70 -1.35
CA MET A 71 -17.42 3.10 -2.31
C MET A 71 -17.63 4.61 -2.25
N LYS A 72 -17.67 5.27 -3.40
CA LYS A 72 -17.97 6.70 -3.54
C LYS A 72 -19.23 6.85 -4.40
N PHE A 73 -20.18 7.66 -3.93
CA PHE A 73 -21.36 7.99 -4.72
C PHE A 73 -20.99 8.94 -5.86
N ASP A 74 -21.16 8.48 -7.09
CA ASP A 74 -20.99 9.21 -8.34
C ASP A 74 -21.88 8.58 -9.43
N PRO A 75 -23.19 8.91 -9.47
CA PRO A 75 -24.15 8.28 -10.39
C PRO A 75 -23.90 8.66 -11.86
N THR A 76 -23.03 9.64 -12.13
CA THR A 76 -22.66 10.05 -13.50
C THR A 76 -21.44 9.31 -14.03
N HIS A 77 -20.77 8.52 -13.20
CA HIS A 77 -19.56 7.81 -13.58
C HIS A 77 -19.87 6.60 -14.47
N ALA A 78 -19.06 6.38 -15.50
CA ALA A 78 -19.26 5.29 -16.48
C ALA A 78 -19.25 3.87 -15.85
N PHE A 79 -18.59 3.74 -14.69
CA PHE A 79 -18.47 2.48 -13.95
C PHE A 79 -19.33 2.43 -12.68
N ALA A 80 -20.29 3.36 -12.51
CA ALA A 80 -21.19 3.33 -11.38
C ALA A 80 -22.08 2.08 -11.42
N ASN A 81 -22.29 1.46 -10.26
CA ASN A 81 -23.25 0.38 -10.11
C ASN A 81 -24.70 0.90 -10.19
N ALA A 82 -25.69 0.01 -10.10
CA ALA A 82 -27.11 0.36 -10.17
C ALA A 82 -27.55 1.40 -9.11
N ASP A 83 -26.85 1.46 -7.99
CA ASP A 83 -27.11 2.39 -6.88
C ASP A 83 -26.32 3.71 -7.01
N GLY A 84 -25.52 3.89 -8.07
CA GLY A 84 -24.74 5.09 -8.33
C GLY A 84 -23.39 5.16 -7.61
N TYR A 85 -22.85 4.05 -7.12
CA TYR A 85 -21.56 3.98 -6.44
C TYR A 85 -20.45 3.42 -7.33
N VAL A 86 -19.24 3.94 -7.14
CA VAL A 86 -17.98 3.49 -7.76
C VAL A 86 -16.93 3.11 -6.73
#